data_AF-B4NVA8-F1
#
_entry.id   AF-B4NVA8-F1
#
_cell.length_a   1.000
_cell.length_b   1.000
_cell.length_c   1.000
_cell.angle_alpha   90.00
_cell.angle_beta   90.00
_cell.angle_gamma   90.00
#
_symmetry.space_group_name_H-M   'P 1'
#
loop_
_entity.id
_entity.type
_entity.pdbx_description
1 polymer ?
#
loop_
_entity_poly.entity_id
_entity_poly.type
_entity_poly.pdbx_seq_one_letter_code
_entity_poly.pdbx_strand_id
1 'polypeptide(L)'
;MVPYRLLNRYMAIGISKLSLPHSNAIEMPKWAHLGLVALLLISTTQEGAADIDWWENASLYQIYPRSFQDSDGDGIGDLKGITSRLGYLKEIGITATWLSPIFTSPMSDFGYDISNFYDIDPIFGTLDDFDALIVEAKSLGVKIILDFVPNHSSDENVWFEKSLNPKNGYNNFYVWDDGKLNEETGARDPPSNWVSVFSGPMWTWNEKRQHYFLPCFGGAAGLTLQSIVRHM
;
A
#
# COMPACT_ATOMS: atom_id res chain seq x y z
N MET A 1 -33.96 12.26 -17.53
CA MET A 1 -33.28 10.95 -17.47
C MET A 1 -33.16 10.56 -16.00
N VAL A 2 -33.57 9.35 -15.66
CA VAL A 2 -34.24 8.94 -14.41
C VAL A 2 -33.29 8.68 -13.23
N PRO A 3 -33.61 9.10 -11.98
CA PRO A 3 -32.95 8.64 -10.75
C PRO A 3 -33.60 7.35 -10.21
N TYR A 4 -32.80 6.32 -9.96
CA TYR A 4 -33.26 5.05 -9.39
C TYR A 4 -33.45 5.15 -7.87
N ARG A 5 -34.72 5.34 -7.47
CA ARG A 5 -35.28 4.86 -6.21
C ARG A 5 -36.08 3.59 -6.49
N LEU A 6 -36.10 2.70 -5.50
CA LEU A 6 -36.99 1.55 -5.27
C LEU A 6 -36.58 0.18 -5.81
N LEU A 7 -36.21 -0.70 -4.88
CA LEU A 7 -36.78 -2.05 -4.82
C LEU A 7 -36.97 -2.51 -3.38
N ASN A 8 -37.87 -1.83 -2.66
CA ASN A 8 -38.67 -2.47 -1.61
C ASN A 8 -39.88 -3.09 -2.30
N ARG A 9 -39.78 -4.37 -2.67
CA ARG A 9 -40.91 -5.20 -3.10
C ARG A 9 -40.68 -6.60 -2.58
N TYR A 10 -41.19 -6.89 -1.39
CA TYR A 10 -41.88 -8.13 -1.01
C TYR A 10 -42.34 -7.95 0.43
N MET A 11 -43.52 -7.35 0.63
CA MET A 11 -44.37 -7.54 1.81
C MET A 11 -45.68 -6.80 1.56
N ALA A 12 -46.51 -7.39 0.71
CA ALA A 12 -47.92 -7.07 0.59
C ALA A 12 -48.65 -8.30 0.01
N ILE A 13 -48.80 -9.34 0.84
CA ILE A 13 -49.93 -10.25 0.66
C ILE A 13 -51.07 -9.62 1.45
N GLY A 14 -52.04 -9.09 0.70
CA GLY A 14 -53.22 -8.46 1.25
C GLY A 14 -54.10 -9.48 1.98
N ILE A 15 -54.70 -9.04 3.08
CA ILE A 15 -55.92 -9.63 3.60
C ILE A 15 -56.97 -8.51 3.65
N SER A 16 -57.71 -8.40 2.55
CA SER A 16 -58.95 -7.65 2.50
C SER A 16 -60.05 -8.43 3.23
N LYS A 17 -60.67 -7.77 4.21
CA LYS A 17 -62.03 -7.98 4.75
C LYS A 17 -62.64 -9.38 4.57
N LEU A 18 -62.58 -10.19 5.63
CA LEU A 18 -63.56 -11.25 5.88
C LEU A 18 -64.56 -10.73 6.93
N SER A 19 -65.83 -10.60 6.58
CA SER A 19 -66.92 -10.36 7.52
C SER A 19 -67.10 -11.58 8.42
N LEU A 20 -66.95 -11.41 9.73
CA LEU A 20 -67.19 -12.47 10.71
C LEU A 20 -68.69 -12.61 11.00
N PRO A 21 -69.29 -13.81 10.91
CA PRO A 21 -70.49 -14.11 11.68
C PRO A 21 -70.11 -14.34 13.14
N HIS A 22 -71.05 -14.02 14.03
CA HIS A 22 -70.93 -14.24 15.47
C HIS A 22 -70.63 -15.69 15.85
N SER A 23 -69.99 -15.81 17.02
CA SER A 23 -70.04 -16.91 18.01
C SER A 23 -68.90 -17.94 18.06
N ASN A 24 -68.44 -18.09 19.32
CA ASN A 24 -67.61 -19.12 19.95
C ASN A 24 -66.08 -18.92 19.88
N ALA A 25 -65.57 -18.31 20.95
CA ALA A 25 -64.15 -18.28 21.29
C ALA A 25 -63.65 -19.71 21.56
N ILE A 26 -62.74 -20.19 20.72
CA ILE A 26 -61.95 -21.39 20.99
C ILE A 26 -60.80 -20.94 21.89
N GLU A 27 -60.82 -21.31 23.17
CA GLU A 27 -59.68 -21.08 24.07
C GLU A 27 -58.46 -21.84 23.57
N MET A 28 -57.42 -21.10 23.18
CA MET A 28 -56.13 -21.70 22.87
C MET A 28 -55.44 -22.17 24.16
N PRO A 29 -54.86 -23.37 24.17
CA PRO A 29 -54.20 -23.88 25.37
C PRO A 29 -52.93 -23.08 25.68
N LYS A 30 -52.63 -22.85 26.96
CA LYS A 30 -51.55 -21.95 27.44
C LYS A 30 -50.15 -22.25 26.87
N TRP A 31 -49.92 -23.48 26.40
CA TRP A 31 -48.66 -23.86 25.73
C TRP A 31 -48.50 -23.29 24.32
N ALA A 32 -49.60 -22.94 23.63
CA ALA A 32 -49.56 -22.30 22.31
C ALA A 32 -49.03 -20.85 22.37
N HIS A 33 -49.22 -20.15 23.50
CA HIS A 33 -48.63 -18.83 23.74
C HIS A 33 -47.11 -18.91 24.00
N LEU A 34 -46.63 -20.00 24.60
CA LEU A 34 -45.21 -20.21 24.83
C LEU A 34 -44.46 -20.55 23.52
N GLY A 35 -45.10 -21.30 22.61
CA GLY A 35 -44.52 -21.63 21.30
C GLY A 35 -44.38 -20.41 20.38
N LEU A 36 -45.34 -19.48 20.39
CA LEU A 36 -45.27 -18.27 19.56
C LEU A 36 -44.22 -17.27 20.06
N VAL A 37 -44.06 -17.12 21.39
CA VAL A 37 -43.03 -16.26 21.99
C VAL A 37 -41.63 -16.86 21.76
N ALA A 38 -41.48 -18.18 21.81
CA ALA A 38 -40.23 -18.86 21.46
C ALA A 38 -39.88 -18.72 19.97
N LEU A 39 -40.85 -18.75 19.05
CA LEU A 39 -40.60 -18.50 17.63
C LEU A 39 -40.27 -17.02 17.33
N LEU A 40 -40.86 -16.08 18.05
CA LEU A 40 -40.55 -14.64 17.95
C LEU A 40 -39.21 -14.25 18.60
N LEU A 41 -38.68 -15.08 19.50
CA LEU A 41 -37.35 -14.89 20.10
C LEU A 41 -36.20 -15.48 19.25
N ILE A 42 -36.49 -16.37 18.30
CA ILE A 42 -35.48 -16.91 17.37
C ILE A 42 -35.26 -15.97 16.16
N SER A 43 -36.14 -14.99 15.94
CA SER A 43 -35.93 -13.91 14.98
C SER A 43 -35.24 -12.69 15.59
N THR A 44 -34.42 -12.85 16.62
CA THR A 44 -33.41 -11.86 16.95
C THR A 44 -32.49 -11.75 15.75
N THR A 45 -32.83 -10.77 14.91
CA THR A 45 -31.95 -10.02 14.03
C THR A 45 -30.50 -10.42 14.25
N GLN A 46 -30.00 -11.29 13.39
CA GLN A 46 -28.61 -11.21 12.99
C GLN A 46 -28.50 -9.89 12.23
N GLU A 47 -28.46 -8.78 12.99
CA GLU A 47 -27.89 -7.54 12.52
C GLU A 47 -26.53 -7.95 11.99
N GLY A 48 -26.39 -7.92 10.67
CA GLY A 48 -25.11 -8.16 10.05
C GLY A 48 -24.15 -7.19 10.71
N ALA A 49 -23.27 -7.72 11.55
CA ALA A 49 -22.04 -7.02 11.85
C ALA A 49 -21.53 -6.61 10.48
N ALA A 50 -21.37 -5.30 10.25
CA ALA A 50 -20.79 -4.81 9.02
C ALA A 50 -19.55 -5.68 8.76
N ASP A 51 -19.39 -6.16 7.53
CA ASP A 51 -18.22 -6.96 7.18
C ASP A 51 -17.02 -6.03 7.29
N ILE A 52 -16.39 -6.02 8.47
CA ILE A 52 -15.28 -5.13 8.79
C ILE A 52 -14.08 -5.70 8.05
N ASP A 53 -13.50 -4.91 7.16
CA ASP A 53 -12.32 -5.32 6.41
C ASP A 53 -11.17 -5.67 7.37
N TRP A 54 -10.31 -6.59 6.96
CA TRP A 54 -9.22 -7.10 7.81
C TRP A 54 -8.30 -6.01 8.37
N TRP A 55 -8.14 -4.90 7.64
CA TRP A 55 -7.23 -3.80 7.98
C TRP A 55 -7.79 -2.87 9.06
N GLU A 56 -9.11 -2.80 9.24
CA GLU A 56 -9.75 -1.94 10.24
C GLU A 56 -9.50 -2.42 11.68
N ASN A 57 -9.25 -3.72 11.86
CA ASN A 57 -8.93 -4.33 13.15
C ASN A 57 -7.52 -4.97 13.16
N ALA A 58 -6.66 -4.64 12.20
CA ALA A 58 -5.34 -5.26 12.11
C ALA A 58 -4.42 -4.75 13.24
N SER A 59 -3.75 -5.69 13.91
CA SER A 59 -2.56 -5.39 14.69
C SER A 59 -1.35 -5.43 13.75
N LEU A 60 -0.82 -4.24 13.45
CA LEU A 60 0.24 -4.05 12.47
C LEU A 60 1.62 -4.00 13.15
N TYR A 61 2.60 -4.71 12.58
CA TYR A 61 4.00 -4.66 13.01
C TYR A 61 4.91 -4.26 11.85
N GLN A 62 5.60 -3.14 11.99
CA GLN A 62 6.58 -2.71 10.99
C GLN A 62 7.91 -3.43 11.23
N ILE A 63 8.44 -4.04 10.18
CA ILE A 63 9.72 -4.73 10.16
C ILE A 63 10.71 -3.89 9.34
N TYR A 64 11.85 -3.59 9.94
CA TYR A 64 13.01 -3.09 9.23
C TYR A 64 13.93 -4.30 8.90
N PRO A 65 13.94 -4.80 7.65
CA PRO A 65 14.48 -6.13 7.32
C PRO A 65 15.92 -6.33 7.78
N ARG A 66 16.79 -5.35 7.46
CA ARG A 66 18.23 -5.38 7.73
C ARG A 66 18.61 -5.58 9.19
N SER A 67 17.73 -5.28 10.14
CA SER A 67 18.03 -5.37 11.58
C SER A 67 17.09 -6.30 12.33
N PHE A 68 16.24 -7.05 11.63
CA PHE A 68 15.23 -7.89 12.28
C PHE A 68 15.78 -9.26 12.67
N GLN A 69 16.22 -10.05 11.70
CA GLN A 69 16.77 -11.39 11.94
C GLN A 69 17.65 -11.81 10.77
N ASP A 70 18.94 -12.01 11.06
CA ASP A 70 19.91 -12.65 10.16
C ASP A 70 19.74 -14.18 10.23
N SER A 71 19.72 -14.85 9.08
CA SER A 71 19.57 -16.30 8.94
C SER A 71 20.80 -17.03 8.40
N ASP A 72 21.78 -16.33 7.82
CA ASP A 72 22.95 -16.93 7.16
C ASP A 72 24.30 -16.55 7.79
N GLY A 73 24.28 -15.62 8.75
CA GLY A 73 25.42 -15.22 9.58
C GLY A 73 26.27 -14.10 8.98
N ASP A 74 25.79 -13.39 7.97
CA ASP A 74 26.50 -12.26 7.37
C ASP A 74 26.38 -10.94 8.17
N GLY A 75 25.53 -10.92 9.20
CA GLY A 75 25.27 -9.77 10.06
C GLY A 75 24.14 -8.84 9.58
N ILE A 76 23.42 -9.21 8.51
CA ILE A 76 22.31 -8.48 7.91
C ILE A 76 21.04 -9.31 8.03
N GLY A 77 19.95 -8.70 8.48
CA GLY A 77 18.66 -9.37 8.50
C GLY A 77 18.09 -9.58 7.10
N ASP A 78 17.47 -10.74 6.87
CA ASP A 78 17.07 -11.22 5.54
C ASP A 78 15.63 -11.80 5.52
N LEU A 79 15.11 -12.13 4.33
CA LEU A 79 13.74 -12.62 4.15
C LEU A 79 13.50 -13.99 4.80
N LYS A 80 14.51 -14.87 4.85
CA LYS A 80 14.38 -16.18 5.53
C LYS A 80 14.32 -16.00 7.04
N GLY A 81 15.10 -15.07 7.57
CA GLY A 81 15.05 -14.63 8.96
C GLY A 81 13.66 -14.11 9.32
N ILE A 82 13.07 -13.23 8.50
CA ILE A 82 11.69 -12.77 8.69
C ILE A 82 10.71 -13.94 8.66
N THR A 83 10.82 -14.82 7.65
CA THR A 83 9.95 -15.99 7.49
C THR A 83 9.95 -16.86 8.75
N SER A 84 11.14 -17.12 9.32
CA SER A 84 11.29 -17.94 10.53
C SER A 84 10.62 -17.34 11.78
N ARG A 85 10.33 -16.04 11.77
CA ARG A 85 9.72 -15.31 12.90
C ARG A 85 8.24 -15.04 12.73
N LEU A 86 7.64 -15.34 11.58
CA LEU A 86 6.20 -15.11 11.35
C LEU A 86 5.33 -15.87 12.37
N GLY A 87 5.72 -17.10 12.75
CA GLY A 87 5.03 -17.86 13.79
C GLY A 87 5.02 -17.16 15.14
N TYR A 88 6.14 -16.53 15.52
CA TYR A 88 6.21 -15.72 16.74
C TYR A 88 5.34 -14.48 16.66
N LEU A 89 5.37 -13.75 15.53
CA LEU A 89 4.51 -12.57 15.34
C LEU A 89 3.03 -12.95 15.47
N LYS A 90 2.63 -14.09 14.92
CA LYS A 90 1.29 -14.63 15.10
C LYS A 90 0.96 -14.94 16.55
N GLU A 91 1.88 -15.56 17.30
CA GLU A 91 1.72 -15.90 18.71
C GLU A 91 1.44 -14.65 19.58
N ILE A 92 2.14 -13.55 19.33
CA ILE A 92 1.94 -12.28 20.05
C ILE A 92 0.75 -11.46 19.53
N GLY A 93 -0.05 -12.01 18.61
CA GLY A 93 -1.29 -11.40 18.12
C GLY A 93 -1.15 -10.43 16.96
N ILE A 94 0.00 -10.38 16.28
CA ILE A 94 0.15 -9.61 15.05
C ILE A 94 -0.65 -10.29 13.93
N THR A 95 -1.42 -9.49 13.19
CA THR A 95 -2.25 -9.95 12.06
C THR A 95 -1.71 -9.47 10.72
N ALA A 96 -0.86 -8.44 10.72
CA ALA A 96 -0.24 -7.91 9.52
C ALA A 96 1.17 -7.37 9.82
N THR A 97 2.08 -7.50 8.87
CA THR A 97 3.39 -6.87 8.92
C THR A 97 3.60 -5.95 7.73
N TRP A 98 4.28 -4.83 7.96
CA TRP A 98 4.75 -3.92 6.93
C TRP A 98 6.27 -4.03 6.85
N LEU A 99 6.79 -4.41 5.68
CA LEU A 99 8.22 -4.44 5.42
C LEU A 99 8.65 -3.09 4.87
N SER A 100 9.61 -2.42 5.53
CA SER A 100 10.43 -1.39 4.86
C SER A 100 11.11 -1.96 3.60
N PRO A 101 11.61 -1.12 2.67
CA PRO A 101 11.99 -1.55 1.33
C PRO A 101 12.94 -2.76 1.28
N ILE A 102 12.58 -3.72 0.43
CA ILE A 102 13.37 -4.94 0.14
C ILE A 102 13.79 -5.04 -1.34
N PHE A 103 13.47 -4.02 -2.13
CA PHE A 103 13.79 -3.99 -3.56
C PHE A 103 15.26 -3.67 -3.80
N THR A 104 15.79 -4.06 -4.96
CA THR A 104 17.18 -3.77 -5.32
C THR A 104 17.48 -2.28 -5.22
N SER A 105 18.55 -1.94 -4.50
CA SER A 105 18.94 -0.57 -4.17
C SER A 105 20.45 -0.46 -3.95
N PRO A 106 21.09 0.66 -4.31
CA PRO A 106 22.47 0.95 -3.92
C PRO A 106 22.66 1.14 -2.40
N MET A 107 21.56 1.18 -1.63
CA MET A 107 21.54 1.34 -0.17
C MET A 107 22.08 2.69 0.32
N SER A 108 22.08 3.73 -0.53
CA SER A 108 22.47 5.09 -0.15
C SER A 108 21.46 5.72 0.83
N ASP A 109 20.20 5.32 0.73
CA ASP A 109 19.11 5.65 1.66
C ASP A 109 18.47 4.36 2.20
N PHE A 110 19.30 3.36 2.49
CA PHE A 110 18.90 2.11 3.14
C PHE A 110 17.69 1.40 2.48
N GLY A 111 17.59 1.46 1.16
CA GLY A 111 16.57 0.75 0.38
C GLY A 111 15.48 1.64 -0.21
N TYR A 112 15.37 2.91 0.20
CA TYR A 112 14.40 3.85 -0.41
C TYR A 112 14.90 4.38 -1.76
N ASP A 113 16.21 4.31 -2.03
CA ASP A 113 16.83 4.58 -3.32
C ASP A 113 16.74 3.37 -4.26
N ILE A 114 15.54 3.07 -4.77
CA ILE A 114 15.27 1.84 -5.54
C ILE A 114 15.82 1.93 -6.98
N SER A 115 16.68 0.98 -7.37
CA SER A 115 17.23 0.84 -8.73
C SER A 115 16.44 -0.16 -9.59
N ASN A 116 15.78 -1.14 -8.97
CA ASN A 116 14.87 -2.08 -9.64
C ASN A 116 13.64 -2.40 -8.79
N PHE A 117 12.47 -1.93 -9.21
CA PHE A 117 11.19 -2.16 -8.51
C PHE A 117 10.61 -3.59 -8.67
N TYR A 118 11.25 -4.44 -9.47
CA TYR A 118 10.74 -5.76 -9.84
C TYR A 118 11.55 -6.93 -9.29
N ASP A 119 12.56 -6.65 -8.47
CA ASP A 119 13.45 -7.66 -7.92
C ASP A 119 13.80 -7.35 -6.47
N ILE A 120 14.23 -8.37 -5.74
CA ILE A 120 14.66 -8.28 -4.35
C ILE A 120 16.13 -7.88 -4.30
N ASP A 121 16.51 -7.07 -3.32
CA ASP A 121 17.93 -6.79 -3.10
C ASP A 121 18.66 -8.07 -2.66
N PRO A 122 19.78 -8.45 -3.29
CA PRO A 122 20.52 -9.65 -2.94
C PRO A 122 20.96 -9.73 -1.47
N ILE A 123 21.08 -8.59 -0.75
CA ILE A 123 21.38 -8.61 0.69
C ILE A 123 20.22 -9.18 1.54
N PHE A 124 19.00 -9.19 1.01
CA PHE A 124 17.81 -9.72 1.70
C PHE A 124 17.40 -11.10 1.20
N GLY A 125 17.89 -11.53 0.03
CA GLY A 125 17.63 -12.83 -0.56
C GLY A 125 17.17 -12.73 -2.01
N THR A 126 16.26 -13.62 -2.40
CA THR A 126 15.77 -13.76 -3.78
C THR A 126 14.26 -13.61 -3.88
N LEU A 127 13.73 -13.52 -5.11
CA LEU A 127 12.29 -13.60 -5.35
C LEU A 127 11.68 -14.93 -4.84
N ASP A 128 12.42 -16.04 -4.92
CA ASP A 128 11.96 -17.33 -4.39
C ASP A 128 11.83 -17.28 -2.85
N ASP A 129 12.75 -16.59 -2.17
CA ASP A 129 12.66 -16.38 -0.72
C ASP A 129 11.47 -15.48 -0.34
N PHE A 130 11.17 -14.48 -1.18
CA PHE A 130 9.98 -13.66 -1.02
C PHE A 130 8.70 -14.47 -1.23
N ASP A 131 8.64 -15.33 -2.26
CA ASP A 131 7.50 -16.23 -2.49
C ASP A 131 7.29 -17.17 -1.30
N ALA A 132 8.37 -17.72 -0.74
CA ALA A 132 8.32 -18.55 0.47
C ALA A 132 7.77 -17.78 1.68
N LEU A 133 8.19 -16.52 1.88
CA LEU A 133 7.66 -15.64 2.91
C LEU A 133 6.15 -15.43 2.74
N ILE A 134 5.69 -15.16 1.52
CA ILE A 134 4.27 -14.96 1.23
C ILE A 134 3.45 -16.23 1.46
N VAL A 135 3.99 -17.41 1.10
CA VAL A 135 3.33 -18.70 1.35
C VAL A 135 3.18 -18.94 2.85
N GLU A 136 4.22 -18.71 3.64
CA GLU A 136 4.18 -18.92 5.10
C GLU A 136 3.28 -17.89 5.80
N ALA A 137 3.33 -16.62 5.40
CA ALA A 137 2.43 -15.60 5.93
C ALA A 137 0.96 -15.98 5.69
N LYS A 138 0.63 -16.46 4.48
CA LYS A 138 -0.71 -16.97 4.17
C LYS A 138 -1.09 -18.18 5.01
N SER A 139 -0.18 -19.12 5.25
CA SER A 139 -0.42 -20.32 6.08
C SER A 139 -0.79 -19.94 7.53
N LEU A 140 -0.16 -18.89 8.06
CA LEU A 140 -0.36 -18.37 9.41
C LEU A 140 -1.51 -17.34 9.52
N GLY A 141 -2.09 -16.94 8.38
CA GLY A 141 -3.10 -15.89 8.32
C GLY A 141 -2.56 -14.49 8.67
N VAL A 142 -1.27 -14.25 8.43
CA VAL A 142 -0.60 -12.95 8.58
C VAL A 142 -0.56 -12.27 7.22
N LYS A 143 -0.93 -10.99 7.16
CA LYS A 143 -0.85 -10.18 5.93
C LYS A 143 0.54 -9.55 5.81
N ILE A 144 1.08 -9.49 4.58
CA ILE A 144 2.33 -8.78 4.28
C ILE A 144 1.97 -7.53 3.47
N ILE A 145 2.47 -6.38 3.91
CA ILE A 145 2.38 -5.08 3.23
C ILE A 145 3.79 -4.70 2.82
N LEU A 146 3.96 -4.33 1.54
CA LEU A 146 5.23 -3.82 1.02
C LEU A 146 5.22 -2.29 1.05
N ASP A 147 6.35 -1.70 1.44
CA ASP A 147 6.60 -0.28 1.26
C ASP A 147 6.75 0.04 -0.23
N PHE A 148 5.99 1.02 -0.72
CA PHE A 148 6.08 1.48 -2.10
C PHE A 148 6.46 2.97 -2.12
N VAL A 149 7.56 3.28 -2.81
CA VAL A 149 8.14 4.62 -2.88
C VAL A 149 7.85 5.20 -4.28
N PRO A 150 6.69 5.84 -4.52
CA PRO A 150 6.37 6.36 -5.83
C PRO A 150 7.14 7.64 -6.17
N ASN A 151 7.66 8.36 -5.17
CA ASN A 151 8.18 9.71 -5.39
C ASN A 151 9.40 9.76 -6.32
N HIS A 152 10.30 8.78 -6.14
CA HIS A 152 11.61 8.81 -6.74
C HIS A 152 12.17 7.40 -7.01
N SER A 153 13.24 7.34 -7.80
CA SER A 153 14.09 6.15 -7.95
C SER A 153 15.56 6.51 -7.76
N SER A 154 16.43 5.52 -7.56
CA SER A 154 17.88 5.72 -7.64
C SER A 154 18.31 6.25 -9.03
N ASP A 155 19.45 6.93 -9.08
CA ASP A 155 20.19 7.28 -10.30
C ASP A 155 20.79 6.07 -11.03
N GLU A 156 20.93 4.93 -10.35
CA GLU A 156 21.28 3.66 -10.97
C GLU A 156 20.08 2.94 -11.61
N ASN A 157 18.87 3.51 -11.51
CA ASN A 157 17.69 2.94 -12.14
C ASN A 157 17.76 3.06 -13.67
N VAL A 158 17.39 1.99 -14.37
CA VAL A 158 17.38 1.92 -15.84
C VAL A 158 16.55 3.04 -16.48
N TRP A 159 15.52 3.54 -15.80
CA TRP A 159 14.73 4.67 -16.27
C TRP A 159 15.55 5.96 -16.30
N PHE A 160 16.40 6.21 -15.30
CA PHE A 160 17.23 7.43 -15.26
C PHE A 160 18.30 7.38 -16.33
N GLU A 161 19.03 6.27 -16.43
CA GLU A 161 20.04 6.08 -17.48
C GLU A 161 19.44 6.26 -18.87
N LYS A 162 18.26 5.68 -19.13
CA LYS A 162 17.56 5.91 -20.40
C LYS A 162 17.13 7.37 -20.55
N SER A 163 16.69 8.02 -19.48
CA SER A 163 16.32 9.43 -19.48
C SER A 163 17.49 10.34 -19.81
N LEU A 164 18.76 9.97 -19.58
CA LEU A 164 19.91 10.82 -19.94
C LEU A 164 19.94 11.19 -21.44
N ASN A 165 19.40 10.32 -22.32
CA ASN A 165 19.21 10.62 -23.73
C ASN A 165 17.71 10.81 -24.03
N PRO A 166 17.24 12.04 -24.34
CA PRO A 166 15.85 12.35 -24.66
C PRO A 166 15.22 11.47 -25.75
N LYS A 167 16.05 10.90 -26.66
CA LYS A 167 15.59 10.06 -27.76
C LYS A 167 15.13 8.66 -27.34
N ASN A 168 15.40 8.24 -26.11
CA ASN A 168 15.05 6.91 -25.61
C ASN A 168 13.58 6.77 -25.17
N GLY A 169 12.79 7.85 -25.19
CA GLY A 169 11.38 7.85 -24.76
C GLY A 169 11.16 8.05 -23.26
N TYR A 170 12.23 8.14 -22.46
CA TYR A 170 12.19 8.37 -21.00
C TYR A 170 12.40 9.84 -20.62
N ASN A 171 12.40 10.76 -21.59
CA ASN A 171 12.69 12.18 -21.39
C ASN A 171 11.87 12.85 -20.27
N ASN A 172 10.63 12.37 -20.10
CA ASN A 172 9.62 12.90 -19.19
C ASN A 172 9.40 12.00 -17.97
N PHE A 173 10.30 11.05 -17.69
CA PHE A 173 10.23 10.24 -16.47
C PHE A 173 10.72 11.00 -15.26
N TYR A 174 11.73 11.87 -15.43
CA TYR A 174 12.28 12.72 -14.38
C TYR A 174 12.07 14.20 -14.72
N VAL A 175 12.19 15.04 -13.72
CA VAL A 175 12.13 16.50 -13.89
C VAL A 175 13.49 16.98 -14.39
N TRP A 176 13.50 17.47 -15.64
CA TRP A 176 14.65 18.10 -16.27
C TRP A 176 14.36 19.56 -16.58
N ASP A 177 15.36 20.42 -16.44
CA ASP A 177 15.26 21.83 -16.76
C ASP A 177 16.59 22.35 -17.34
N ASP A 178 16.53 23.28 -18.28
CA ASP A 178 17.70 23.90 -18.89
C ASP A 178 18.49 24.75 -17.89
N GLY A 179 17.87 25.22 -16.80
CA GLY A 179 18.42 26.27 -15.94
C GLY A 179 18.40 27.64 -16.62
N LYS A 180 18.89 28.64 -15.90
CA LYS A 180 18.92 30.04 -16.34
C LYS A 180 20.30 30.40 -16.83
N LEU A 181 20.42 30.95 -18.05
CA LEU A 181 21.69 31.46 -18.53
C LEU A 181 22.06 32.73 -17.76
N ASN A 182 23.24 32.73 -17.15
CA ASN A 182 23.81 33.88 -16.50
C ASN A 182 24.59 34.71 -17.54
N GLU A 183 24.06 35.86 -17.95
CA GLU A 183 24.63 36.68 -19.04
C GLU A 183 26.03 37.23 -18.71
N GLU A 184 26.37 37.39 -17.44
CA GLU A 184 27.67 37.93 -17.00
C GLU A 184 28.78 36.88 -17.04
N THR A 185 28.47 35.65 -16.64
CA THR A 185 29.46 34.56 -16.51
C THR A 185 29.40 33.57 -17.67
N GLY A 186 28.30 33.55 -18.43
CA GLY A 186 28.00 32.53 -19.44
C GLY A 186 27.65 31.15 -18.87
N ALA A 187 27.61 30.99 -17.53
CA ALA A 187 27.25 29.74 -16.88
C ALA A 187 25.72 29.57 -16.81
N ARG A 188 25.27 28.33 -16.53
CA ARG A 188 23.86 28.06 -16.20
C ARG A 188 23.69 28.03 -14.69
N ASP A 189 22.73 28.81 -14.20
CA ASP A 189 22.28 28.82 -12.82
C ASP A 189 21.05 27.90 -12.64
N PRO A 190 20.80 27.38 -11.42
CA PRO A 190 19.63 26.56 -11.15
C PRO A 190 18.29 27.24 -11.53
N PRO A 191 17.27 26.46 -11.94
CA PRO A 191 15.96 26.99 -12.33
C PRO A 191 15.26 27.78 -11.21
N SER A 192 15.42 27.35 -9.96
CA SER A 192 14.85 27.99 -8.78
C SER A 192 15.81 27.93 -7.58
N ASN A 193 15.47 28.68 -6.53
CA ASN A 193 16.18 28.65 -5.24
C ASN A 193 15.63 27.58 -4.28
N TRP A 194 15.00 26.52 -4.80
CA TRP A 194 14.49 25.42 -3.98
C TRP A 194 15.64 24.72 -3.25
N VAL A 195 15.39 24.37 -2.00
CA VAL A 195 16.37 23.78 -1.08
C VAL A 195 15.96 22.35 -0.78
N SER A 196 16.93 21.44 -0.78
CA SER A 196 16.72 20.04 -0.41
C SER A 196 16.38 19.90 1.08
N VAL A 197 15.58 18.89 1.41
CA VAL A 197 15.29 18.49 2.79
C VAL A 197 16.58 18.11 3.56
N PHE A 198 17.58 17.54 2.89
CA PHE A 198 18.87 17.17 3.50
C PHE A 198 19.98 18.22 3.33
N SER A 199 19.60 19.49 3.11
CA SER A 199 20.49 20.64 2.87
C SER A 199 21.07 20.72 1.45
N GLY A 200 21.40 21.95 1.04
CA GLY A 200 21.94 22.27 -0.28
C GLY A 200 20.86 22.52 -1.37
N PRO A 201 21.29 22.85 -2.59
CA PRO A 201 20.38 23.11 -3.71
C PRO A 201 19.57 21.88 -4.10
N MET A 202 18.29 22.09 -4.46
CA MET A 202 17.41 21.02 -4.94
C MET A 202 17.61 20.67 -6.42
N TRP A 203 18.53 21.34 -7.12
CA TRP A 203 18.82 21.11 -8.52
C TRP A 203 20.28 20.69 -8.70
N THR A 204 20.50 19.60 -9.42
CA THR A 204 21.83 19.09 -9.74
C THR A 204 22.06 19.11 -11.24
N TRP A 205 23.21 19.62 -11.68
CA TRP A 205 23.59 19.63 -13.09
C TRP A 205 24.06 18.24 -13.52
N ASN A 206 23.57 17.77 -14.67
CA ASN A 206 24.04 16.52 -15.29
C ASN A 206 24.89 16.80 -16.52
N GLU A 207 26.17 16.43 -16.47
CA GLU A 207 27.10 16.72 -17.58
C GLU A 207 26.81 15.93 -18.86
N LYS A 208 26.25 14.71 -18.77
CA LYS A 208 25.95 13.92 -19.96
C LYS A 208 24.78 14.50 -20.74
N ARG A 209 23.76 14.97 -20.03
CA ARG A 209 22.53 15.51 -20.61
C ARG A 209 22.58 17.03 -20.81
N GLN A 210 23.49 17.74 -20.14
CA GLN A 210 23.62 19.21 -20.16
C GLN A 210 22.33 19.91 -19.70
N HIS A 211 21.71 19.41 -18.63
CA HIS A 211 20.50 19.95 -18.01
C HIS A 211 20.58 19.78 -16.48
N TYR A 212 19.79 20.56 -15.75
CA TYR A 212 19.50 20.31 -14.34
C TYR A 212 18.46 19.20 -14.19
N PHE A 213 18.59 18.38 -13.15
CA PHE A 213 17.55 17.48 -12.67
C PHE A 213 17.21 17.74 -11.20
N LEU A 214 16.00 17.32 -10.80
CA LEU A 214 15.45 17.49 -9.47
C LEU A 214 15.58 16.20 -8.62
N PRO A 215 16.62 16.04 -7.79
CA PRO A 215 16.63 14.99 -6.78
C PRO A 215 15.53 15.20 -5.73
N CYS A 216 15.11 14.13 -5.05
CA CYS A 216 14.12 14.13 -3.97
C CYS A 216 14.72 14.61 -2.64
N PHE A 217 16.00 14.30 -2.41
CA PHE A 217 16.65 14.44 -1.11
C PHE A 217 18.02 15.13 -1.19
N GLY A 218 18.36 15.73 -2.33
CA GLY A 218 19.68 16.32 -2.59
C GLY A 218 20.72 15.25 -2.95
N GLY A 219 21.62 15.58 -3.89
CA GLY A 219 22.55 14.59 -4.44
C GLY A 219 21.85 13.54 -5.32
N ALA A 220 22.44 12.35 -5.46
CA ALA A 220 21.99 11.34 -6.41
C ALA A 220 21.07 10.25 -5.80
N ALA A 221 20.89 10.24 -4.48
CA ALA A 221 20.22 9.17 -3.72
C ALA A 221 18.69 9.06 -3.94
N GLY A 222 18.13 9.75 -4.93
CA GLY A 222 16.70 9.66 -5.23
C GLY A 222 16.30 10.77 -6.19
N LEU A 223 15.75 10.39 -7.33
CA LEU A 223 15.43 11.29 -8.44
C LEU A 223 13.93 11.41 -8.61
N THR A 224 13.41 12.62 -8.58
CA THR A 224 11.97 12.87 -8.57
C THR A 224 11.34 12.47 -9.90
N LEU A 225 10.34 11.59 -9.84
CA LEU A 225 9.55 11.20 -11.00
C LEU A 225 8.60 12.34 -11.41
N GLN A 226 8.58 12.67 -12.69
CA GLN A 226 7.83 13.83 -13.21
C GLN A 226 6.30 13.68 -13.07
N SER A 227 5.79 12.44 -13.02
CA SER A 227 4.35 12.15 -12.88
C SER A 227 3.74 12.77 -11.62
N ILE A 228 4.53 12.96 -10.57
CA ILE A 228 4.11 13.51 -9.28
C ILE A 228 4.10 15.04 -9.30
N VAL A 229 5.07 15.66 -9.95
CA VAL A 229 5.18 17.13 -10.02
C VAL A 229 4.13 17.74 -10.95
N ARG A 230 3.67 17.02 -11.98
CA ARG A 230 2.66 17.54 -12.94
C ARG A 230 1.27 17.80 -12.34
N HIS A 231 0.99 17.32 -11.14
CA HIS A 231 -0.33 17.43 -10.50
C HIS A 231 -0.33 18.26 -9.20
N MET A 232 0.81 18.88 -8.86
CA MET A 232 0.95 19.84 -7.76
C MET A 232 0.93 21.27 -8.29
#